data_AF-A0A6N2KJY0-F1
#
_entry.id   AF-A0A6N2KJY0-F1
#
_cell.length_a   1.000
_cell.length_b   1.000
_cell.length_c   1.000
_cell.angle_alpha   90.00
_cell.angle_beta   90.00
_cell.angle_gamma   90.00
#
_symmetry.space_group_name_H-M   'P 1'
#
loop_
_entity.id
_entity.type
_entity.pdbx_description
1 polymer ?
#
loop_
_entity_poly.entity_id
_entity_poly.type
_entity_poly.pdbx_seq_one_letter_code
_entity_poly.pdbx_strand_id
1 'polypeptide(L)'
;MATSLPEIQQCGEGVILSKSAKRVGSKGGLESEEEDTKSPILIFLYFHKAIRNELDSLHRLALAFATGHQNVEIKPLFQRYRFLRLVYKYHSNAEDEVIFPALDNRVKNVANSYSLEHKGESSLFDQLFELLNSYTQSNESFPRELASCTGALQTSLSQHMAKEEQQVFPLLIEKFSVEEQASLIWQFICSIPVNMLAEFLPWLSSSILPVEYQDMLKLFSPGWKGRRAQMQLKVMWIILRF
;
A
#
# COMPACT_ATOMS: atom_id res chain seq x y z
N MET A 1 45.56 42.25 -35.03
CA MET A 1 44.24 42.78 -35.44
C MET A 1 43.21 41.97 -34.64
N ALA A 2 42.73 42.37 -33.46
CA ALA A 2 41.86 43.52 -33.15
C ALA A 2 40.73 43.60 -34.20
N THR A 3 39.44 43.39 -33.89
CA THR A 3 38.62 44.10 -32.90
C THR A 3 37.25 43.43 -32.68
N SER A 4 36.62 43.86 -31.59
CA SER A 4 35.34 43.51 -30.96
C SER A 4 34.04 43.84 -31.71
N LEU A 5 32.93 43.34 -31.14
CA LEU A 5 31.50 43.70 -31.19
C LEU A 5 31.10 45.09 -31.73
N PRO A 6 29.83 45.26 -32.14
CA PRO A 6 28.97 46.12 -31.34
C PRO A 6 27.53 45.61 -31.12
N GLU A 7 26.98 45.97 -29.95
CA GLU A 7 25.56 46.14 -29.67
C GLU A 7 25.08 47.54 -30.07
N ILE A 8 23.75 47.72 -29.99
CA ILE A 8 22.96 48.98 -29.88
C ILE A 8 22.38 49.52 -31.20
N GLN A 9 21.03 49.51 -31.30
CA GLN A 9 20.24 50.75 -31.43
C GLN A 9 18.74 50.49 -31.17
N GLN A 10 18.23 51.23 -30.19
CA GLN A 10 16.82 51.39 -29.82
C GLN A 10 16.24 52.61 -30.58
N CYS A 11 15.01 52.51 -31.09
CA CYS A 11 14.08 53.62 -31.39
C CYS A 11 12.74 52.97 -31.74
N GLY A 12 11.59 53.27 -31.14
CA GLY A 12 11.02 54.58 -30.81
C GLY A 12 9.66 54.63 -31.54
N GLU A 13 8.53 54.52 -30.83
CA GLU A 13 7.34 55.41 -30.88
C GLU A 13 6.12 54.50 -31.12
N GLY A 14 4.91 54.64 -30.60
CA GLY A 14 4.26 55.57 -29.68
C GLY A 14 2.74 55.27 -29.72
N VAL A 15 2.10 55.28 -28.54
CA VAL A 15 0.70 55.72 -28.22
C VAL A 15 -0.46 55.04 -29.01
N ILE A 16 -1.48 54.42 -28.38
CA ILE A 16 -2.71 55.07 -27.87
C ILE A 16 -3.48 54.14 -26.91
N LEU A 17 -3.98 54.76 -25.85
CA LEU A 17 -4.92 54.28 -24.83
C LEU A 17 -6.32 53.95 -25.38
N SER A 18 -6.99 52.96 -24.78
CA SER A 18 -8.35 53.19 -24.26
C SER A 18 -8.68 52.27 -23.08
N LYS A 19 -9.05 52.90 -21.96
CA LYS A 19 -9.62 52.27 -20.77
C LYS A 19 -11.13 52.09 -20.98
N SER A 20 -11.68 51.01 -20.44
CA SER A 20 -12.95 51.11 -19.70
C SER A 20 -13.06 49.99 -18.67
N ALA A 21 -13.02 50.39 -17.41
CA ALA A 21 -13.45 49.60 -16.28
C ALA A 21 -14.97 49.70 -16.13
N LYS A 22 -15.61 48.60 -15.74
CA LYS A 22 -16.88 48.63 -15.01
C LYS A 22 -16.80 47.65 -13.86
N ARG A 23 -17.06 48.17 -12.66
CA ARG A 23 -17.08 47.46 -11.37
C ARG A 23 -18.55 47.23 -10.95
N VAL A 24 -18.70 46.45 -9.89
CA VAL A 24 -19.90 46.07 -9.10
C VAL A 24 -20.42 44.69 -9.49
N GLY A 25 -20.57 43.69 -8.61
CA GLY A 25 -20.30 43.61 -7.17
C GLY A 25 -20.85 42.28 -6.62
N SER A 26 -20.29 41.85 -5.48
CA SER A 26 -20.91 40.99 -4.45
C SER A 26 -21.38 39.56 -4.82
N LYS A 27 -20.65 38.55 -4.37
CA LYS A 27 -21.06 37.58 -3.32
C LYS A 27 -20.01 36.48 -3.20
N GLY A 28 -19.81 36.00 -1.97
CA GLY A 28 -18.73 35.11 -1.58
C GLY A 28 -18.59 33.86 -2.43
N GLY A 29 -17.36 33.56 -2.82
CA GLY A 29 -16.92 32.19 -2.94
C GLY A 29 -16.30 31.82 -1.60
N LEU A 30 -17.02 31.05 -0.80
CA LEU A 30 -16.33 30.08 0.03
C LEU A 30 -15.59 29.23 -1.01
N GLU A 31 -14.28 29.39 -1.11
CA GLU A 31 -13.47 28.33 -1.69
C GLU A 31 -13.78 27.13 -0.80
N SER A 32 -14.67 26.27 -1.29
CA SER A 32 -14.68 24.91 -0.80
C SER A 32 -13.28 24.43 -1.10
N GLU A 33 -12.45 24.36 -0.06
CA GLU A 33 -11.46 23.31 0.04
C GLU A 33 -12.26 22.04 -0.27
N GLU A 34 -12.29 21.64 -1.55
CA GLU A 34 -12.56 20.27 -1.91
C GLU A 34 -11.46 19.52 -1.20
N GLU A 35 -11.79 19.09 0.02
CA GLU A 35 -11.01 18.11 0.76
C GLU A 35 -10.79 16.99 -0.25
N ASP A 36 -9.57 16.91 -0.79
CA ASP A 36 -9.17 15.93 -1.78
C ASP A 36 -9.30 14.56 -1.11
N THR A 37 -10.52 14.02 -1.13
CA THR A 37 -10.84 12.79 -0.44
C THR A 37 -10.16 11.68 -1.22
N LYS A 38 -8.95 11.33 -0.77
CA LYS A 38 -8.18 10.19 -1.27
C LYS A 38 -9.11 8.99 -1.46
N SER A 39 -9.01 8.36 -2.62
CA SER A 39 -9.85 7.20 -2.95
C SER A 39 -9.78 6.13 -1.84
N PRO A 40 -10.92 5.55 -1.43
CA PRO A 40 -10.97 4.50 -0.42
C PRO A 40 -9.97 3.37 -0.63
N ILE A 41 -9.76 2.98 -1.89
CA ILE A 41 -8.94 1.81 -2.24
C ILE A 41 -7.47 1.98 -1.86
N LEU A 42 -7.02 3.24 -1.68
CA LEU A 42 -5.66 3.57 -1.27
C LEU A 42 -5.32 3.09 0.15
N ILE A 43 -6.28 2.56 0.90
CA ILE A 43 -6.01 1.90 2.16
C ILE A 43 -5.04 0.72 2.01
N PHE A 44 -5.10 -0.01 0.90
CA PHE A 44 -4.23 -1.16 0.67
C PHE A 44 -2.74 -0.77 0.58
N LEU A 45 -2.42 0.51 0.30
CA LEU A 45 -1.06 1.02 0.41
C LEU A 45 -0.49 0.86 1.83
N TYR A 46 -1.32 1.01 2.88
CA TYR A 46 -0.87 0.81 4.25
C TYR A 46 -0.63 -0.68 4.55
N PHE A 47 -1.45 -1.57 3.98
CA PHE A 47 -1.27 -3.02 4.09
C PHE A 47 0.06 -3.41 3.45
N HIS A 48 0.29 -2.96 2.22
CA HIS A 48 1.53 -3.22 1.48
C HIS A 48 2.74 -2.64 2.21
N LYS A 49 2.63 -1.41 2.73
CA LYS A 49 3.70 -0.77 3.51
C LYS A 49 4.07 -1.61 4.74
N ALA A 50 3.09 -2.09 5.50
CA ALA A 50 3.34 -2.91 6.69
C ALA A 50 4.03 -4.24 6.33
N ILE A 51 3.56 -4.92 5.27
CA ILE A 51 4.18 -6.15 4.76
C ILE A 51 5.63 -5.91 4.33
N ARG A 52 5.90 -4.85 3.56
CA ARG A 52 7.26 -4.49 3.13
C ARG A 52 8.17 -4.16 4.30
N ASN A 53 7.68 -3.41 5.28
CA ASN A 53 8.46 -3.06 6.49
C ASN A 53 8.85 -4.31 7.29
N GLU A 54 7.93 -5.28 7.42
CA GLU A 54 8.21 -6.52 8.12
C GLU A 54 9.19 -7.41 7.36
N LEU A 55 9.03 -7.55 6.04
CA LEU A 55 9.99 -8.27 5.18
C LEU A 55 11.39 -7.68 5.28
N ASP A 56 11.50 -6.36 5.23
CA ASP A 56 12.75 -5.63 5.35
C ASP A 56 13.40 -5.82 6.73
N SER A 57 12.61 -5.78 7.80
CA SER A 57 13.07 -6.10 9.15
C SER A 57 13.54 -7.55 9.27
N LEU A 58 12.79 -8.51 8.74
CA LEU A 58 13.14 -9.94 8.78
C LEU A 58 14.39 -10.25 7.99
N HIS A 59 14.54 -9.63 6.80
CA HIS A 59 15.73 -9.78 5.98
C HIS A 59 16.98 -9.25 6.68
N ARG A 60 16.90 -8.07 7.31
CA ARG A 60 18.00 -7.54 8.14
C ARG A 60 18.38 -8.47 9.29
N LEU A 61 17.39 -9.01 9.99
CA LEU A 61 17.65 -9.96 11.09
C LEU A 61 18.28 -11.26 10.59
N ALA A 62 17.84 -11.77 9.45
CA ALA A 62 18.42 -12.95 8.82
C ALA A 62 19.87 -12.69 8.37
N LEU A 63 20.18 -11.53 7.79
CA LEU A 63 21.55 -11.12 7.44
C LEU A 63 22.43 -10.95 8.67
N ALA A 64 21.91 -10.33 9.74
CA ALA A 64 22.62 -10.19 11.01
C ALA A 64 22.97 -11.57 11.59
N PHE A 65 22.01 -12.52 11.53
CA PHE A 65 22.25 -13.90 11.93
C PHE A 65 23.31 -14.57 11.06
N ALA A 66 23.25 -14.40 9.74
CA ALA A 66 24.22 -14.95 8.79
C ALA A 66 25.65 -14.42 8.97
N THR A 67 25.80 -13.22 9.51
CA THR A 67 27.09 -12.54 9.72
C THR A 67 27.64 -12.68 11.14
N GLY A 68 26.99 -13.48 12.00
CA GLY A 68 27.50 -13.80 13.33
C GLY A 68 27.19 -12.75 14.41
N HIS A 69 26.22 -11.86 14.19
CA HIS A 69 25.79 -10.91 15.22
C HIS A 69 25.02 -11.66 16.33
N GLN A 70 25.57 -11.65 17.55
CA GLN A 70 25.19 -12.54 18.66
C GLN A 70 23.80 -12.28 19.31
N ASN A 71 23.07 -11.25 18.90
CA ASN A 71 21.82 -10.84 19.58
C ASN A 71 20.53 -11.24 18.85
N VAL A 72 20.58 -12.11 17.83
CA VAL A 72 19.37 -12.54 17.12
C VAL A 72 18.67 -13.67 17.89
N GLU A 73 17.54 -13.35 18.51
CA GLU A 73 16.69 -14.36 19.15
C GLU A 73 15.87 -15.14 18.11
N ILE A 74 16.18 -16.43 17.95
CA ILE A 74 15.61 -17.28 16.89
C ILE A 74 14.13 -17.56 17.10
N LYS A 75 13.69 -17.81 18.33
CA LYS A 75 12.28 -18.10 18.63
C LYS A 75 11.36 -16.93 18.25
N PRO A 76 11.60 -15.69 18.72
CA PRO A 76 10.86 -14.52 18.26
C PRO A 76 10.91 -14.32 16.74
N LEU A 77 12.08 -14.51 16.12
CA LEU A 77 12.24 -14.40 14.67
C LEU A 77 11.32 -15.37 13.92
N PHE A 78 11.23 -16.62 14.36
CA PHE A 78 10.36 -17.63 13.73
C PHE A 78 8.88 -17.30 13.89
N GLN A 79 8.48 -16.73 15.04
CA GLN A 79 7.10 -16.30 15.23
C GLN A 79 6.72 -15.16 14.30
N ARG A 80 7.64 -14.23 14.04
CA ARG A 80 7.43 -13.15 13.05
C ARG A 80 7.26 -13.70 11.63
N TYR A 81 8.05 -14.68 11.21
CA TYR A 81 7.82 -15.37 9.93
C TYR A 81 6.46 -16.08 9.85
N ARG A 82 6.03 -16.74 10.94
CA ARG A 82 4.69 -17.35 11.04
C ARG A 82 3.57 -16.33 10.88
N PHE A 83 3.68 -15.23 11.60
CA PHE A 83 2.71 -14.16 11.54
C PHE A 83 2.65 -13.53 10.13
N LEU A 84 3.80 -13.18 9.55
CA LEU A 84 3.86 -12.62 8.20
C LEU A 84 3.27 -13.57 7.14
N ARG A 85 3.55 -14.88 7.23
CA ARG A 85 2.94 -15.88 6.32
C ARG A 85 1.42 -15.88 6.41
N LEU A 86 0.86 -15.76 7.62
CA LEU A 86 -0.60 -15.69 7.80
C LEU A 86 -1.16 -14.38 7.23
N VAL A 87 -0.55 -13.23 7.54
CA VAL A 87 -0.95 -11.92 7.00
C VAL A 87 -0.99 -11.97 5.47
N TYR A 88 0.11 -12.41 4.85
CA TYR A 88 0.21 -12.45 3.39
C TYR A 88 -0.80 -13.41 2.77
N LYS A 89 -0.95 -14.62 3.35
CA LYS A 89 -1.92 -15.60 2.86
C LYS A 89 -3.35 -15.07 2.86
N TYR A 90 -3.76 -14.40 3.93
CA TYR A 90 -5.12 -13.84 4.01
C TYR A 90 -5.30 -12.63 3.09
N HIS A 91 -4.26 -11.83 2.92
CA HIS A 91 -4.25 -10.73 1.95
C HIS A 91 -4.42 -11.23 0.51
N SER A 92 -3.53 -12.11 0.04
CA SER A 92 -3.57 -12.64 -1.32
C SER A 92 -4.87 -13.40 -1.62
N ASN A 93 -5.36 -14.17 -0.64
CA ASN A 93 -6.65 -14.86 -0.78
C ASN A 93 -7.82 -13.87 -0.92
N ALA A 94 -7.84 -12.81 -0.12
CA ALA A 94 -8.90 -11.80 -0.20
C ALA A 94 -8.86 -11.04 -1.54
N GLU A 95 -7.68 -10.85 -2.14
CA GLU A 95 -7.56 -10.27 -3.48
C GLU A 95 -8.12 -11.22 -4.55
N ASP A 96 -7.73 -12.49 -4.50
CA ASP A 96 -8.18 -13.53 -5.41
C ASP A 96 -9.70 -13.78 -5.33
N GLU A 97 -10.29 -13.61 -4.14
CA GLU A 97 -11.73 -13.86 -3.90
C GLU A 97 -12.60 -12.62 -4.10
N VAL A 98 -12.06 -11.42 -3.91
CA VAL A 98 -12.85 -10.17 -3.89
C VAL A 98 -12.40 -9.17 -4.94
N ILE A 99 -11.12 -8.78 -4.92
CA ILE A 99 -10.61 -7.65 -5.71
C ILE A 99 -10.52 -8.01 -7.19
N PHE A 100 -9.82 -9.09 -7.50
CA PHE A 100 -9.59 -9.47 -8.89
C PHE A 100 -10.87 -9.95 -9.59
N PRO A 101 -11.78 -10.73 -8.98
CA PRO A 101 -13.06 -11.06 -9.60
C PRO A 101 -13.91 -9.82 -9.89
N ALA A 102 -13.91 -8.83 -8.99
CA ALA A 102 -14.61 -7.57 -9.22
C ALA A 102 -14.02 -6.83 -10.43
N LEU A 103 -12.69 -6.76 -10.52
CA LEU A 103 -12.01 -6.10 -11.62
C LEU A 103 -12.21 -6.81 -12.96
N ASP A 104 -12.14 -8.14 -13.00
CA ASP A 104 -12.32 -8.97 -14.21
C ASP A 104 -13.73 -8.84 -14.84
N ASN A 105 -14.71 -8.44 -14.04
CA ASN A 105 -16.05 -8.09 -14.52
C ASN A 105 -16.06 -6.79 -15.35
N ARG A 106 -15.10 -5.88 -15.15
CA ARG A 106 -15.01 -4.58 -15.82
C ARG A 106 -13.84 -4.47 -16.81
N VAL A 107 -12.73 -5.15 -16.54
CA VAL A 107 -11.49 -5.11 -17.33
C VAL A 107 -11.04 -6.54 -17.57
N LYS A 108 -11.02 -6.99 -18.83
CA LYS A 108 -10.68 -8.38 -19.14
C LYS A 108 -9.18 -8.63 -19.05
N ASN A 109 -8.83 -9.86 -18.65
CA ASN A 109 -7.47 -10.41 -18.65
C ASN A 109 -6.48 -9.73 -17.69
N VAL A 110 -6.97 -9.20 -16.56
CA VAL A 110 -6.08 -8.61 -15.54
C VAL A 110 -5.84 -9.60 -14.40
N ALA A 111 -6.88 -10.29 -13.90
CA ALA A 111 -6.78 -11.09 -12.67
C ALA A 111 -5.79 -12.26 -12.72
N ASN A 112 -5.81 -13.04 -13.81
CA ASN A 112 -5.20 -14.37 -13.83
C ASN A 112 -3.66 -14.35 -13.64
N SER A 113 -2.98 -13.28 -14.05
CA SER A 113 -1.53 -13.14 -13.81
C SER A 113 -1.21 -12.97 -12.34
N TYR A 114 -2.01 -12.19 -11.58
CA TYR A 114 -1.77 -11.95 -10.17
C TYR A 114 -2.01 -13.20 -9.33
N SER A 115 -3.10 -13.93 -9.58
CA SER A 115 -3.35 -15.21 -8.91
C SER A 115 -2.27 -16.27 -9.20
N LEU A 116 -1.59 -16.20 -10.34
CA LEU A 116 -0.42 -17.06 -10.63
C LEU A 116 0.81 -16.62 -9.85
N GLU A 117 1.05 -15.31 -9.72
CA GLU A 117 2.12 -14.77 -8.87
C GLU A 117 1.91 -15.17 -7.40
N HIS A 118 0.68 -15.07 -6.87
CA HIS A 118 0.33 -15.54 -5.52
C HIS A 118 0.68 -17.00 -5.26
N LYS A 119 0.45 -17.89 -6.24
CA LYS A 119 0.84 -19.31 -6.12
C LYS A 119 2.36 -19.48 -6.07
N GLY A 120 3.10 -18.71 -6.86
CA GLY A 120 4.56 -18.68 -6.83
C GLY A 120 5.08 -18.22 -5.47
N GLU A 121 4.49 -17.17 -4.91
CA GLU A 121 4.86 -16.61 -3.62
C GLU A 121 4.50 -17.52 -2.44
N SER A 122 3.34 -18.18 -2.51
CA SER A 122 3.00 -19.25 -1.56
C SER A 122 4.05 -20.36 -1.58
N SER A 123 4.55 -20.73 -2.76
CA SER A 123 5.60 -21.74 -2.89
C SER A 123 6.95 -21.27 -2.31
N LEU A 124 7.25 -19.96 -2.35
CA LEU A 124 8.41 -19.37 -1.67
C LEU A 124 8.24 -19.42 -0.13
N PHE A 125 7.05 -19.12 0.38
CA PHE A 125 6.75 -19.30 1.80
C PHE A 125 6.85 -20.77 2.24
N ASP A 126 6.43 -21.72 1.42
CA ASP A 126 6.58 -23.15 1.72
C ASP A 126 8.05 -23.55 1.84
N GLN A 127 8.88 -23.15 0.88
CA GLN A 127 10.34 -23.38 0.92
C GLN A 127 10.99 -22.75 2.17
N LEU A 128 10.61 -21.51 2.50
CA LEU A 128 11.08 -20.85 3.71
C LEU A 128 10.71 -21.65 4.97
N PHE A 129 9.50 -22.20 5.03
CA PHE A 129 9.04 -22.92 6.22
C PHE A 129 9.64 -24.32 6.33
N GLU A 130 9.89 -25.00 5.23
CA GLU A 130 10.70 -26.23 5.23
C GLU A 130 12.09 -25.95 5.81
N LEU A 131 12.73 -24.85 5.39
CA LEU A 131 13.99 -24.41 5.97
C LEU A 131 13.84 -24.16 7.47
N LEU A 132 12.90 -23.32 7.91
CA LEU A 132 12.66 -23.02 9.33
C LEU A 132 12.40 -24.27 10.18
N ASN A 133 11.67 -25.25 9.64
CA ASN A 133 11.36 -26.51 10.32
C ASN A 133 12.56 -27.45 10.42
N SER A 134 13.52 -27.34 9.49
CA SER A 134 14.78 -28.10 9.51
C SER A 134 15.85 -27.51 10.44
N TYR A 135 15.56 -26.39 11.10
CA TYR A 135 16.52 -25.67 11.93
C TYR A 135 17.12 -26.54 13.05
N THR A 136 18.45 -26.61 13.08
CA THR A 136 19.24 -27.18 14.18
C THR A 136 20.36 -26.22 14.54
N GLN A 137 20.71 -26.12 15.83
CA GLN A 137 21.75 -25.18 16.30
C GLN A 137 23.15 -25.47 15.71
N SER A 138 23.39 -26.70 15.25
CA SER A 138 24.65 -27.12 14.64
C SER A 138 24.72 -26.86 13.13
N ASN A 139 23.65 -26.37 12.50
CA ASN A 139 23.65 -26.13 11.06
C ASN A 139 24.28 -24.77 10.71
N GLU A 140 25.54 -24.79 10.27
CA GLU A 140 26.29 -23.59 9.87
C GLU A 140 25.84 -22.97 8.53
N SER A 141 25.09 -23.69 7.69
CA SER A 141 24.56 -23.15 6.43
C SER A 141 23.22 -22.44 6.62
N PHE A 142 22.43 -22.86 7.62
CA PHE A 142 21.08 -22.35 7.89
C PHE A 142 20.98 -20.81 7.91
N PRO A 143 21.85 -20.06 8.61
CA PRO A 143 21.71 -18.60 8.66
C PRO A 143 21.82 -17.94 7.27
N ARG A 144 22.72 -18.43 6.42
CA ARG A 144 22.91 -17.92 5.04
C ARG A 144 21.75 -18.30 4.14
N GLU A 145 21.26 -19.53 4.25
CA GLU A 145 20.08 -19.99 3.52
C GLU A 145 18.84 -19.20 3.91
N LEU A 146 18.66 -18.91 5.20
CA LEU A 146 17.55 -18.09 5.70
C LEU A 146 17.64 -16.67 5.12
N ALA A 147 18.81 -16.05 5.17
CA ALA A 147 19.01 -14.73 4.58
C ALA A 147 18.70 -14.70 3.08
N SER A 148 19.16 -15.70 2.34
CA SER A 148 18.90 -15.84 0.89
C SER A 148 17.42 -16.05 0.60
N CYS A 149 16.76 -16.97 1.30
CA CYS A 149 15.34 -17.28 1.12
C CYS A 149 14.46 -16.06 1.45
N THR A 150 14.75 -15.37 2.56
CA THR A 150 14.04 -14.15 2.94
C THR A 150 14.28 -13.01 1.93
N GLY A 151 15.48 -12.89 1.38
CA GLY A 151 15.76 -11.90 0.33
C GLY A 151 15.00 -12.16 -0.97
N ALA A 152 14.88 -13.44 -1.37
CA ALA A 152 14.07 -13.83 -2.53
C ALA A 152 12.59 -13.52 -2.29
N LEU A 153 12.07 -13.84 -1.11
CA LEU A 153 10.70 -13.53 -0.72
C LEU A 153 10.44 -12.01 -0.71
N GLN A 154 11.32 -11.23 -0.08
CA GLN A 154 11.24 -9.77 -0.04
C GLN A 154 11.17 -9.18 -1.45
N THR A 155 12.03 -9.66 -2.36
CA THR A 155 12.08 -9.18 -3.74
C THR A 155 10.78 -9.49 -4.48
N SER A 156 10.31 -10.74 -4.40
CA SER A 156 9.07 -11.18 -5.08
C SER A 156 7.87 -10.36 -4.62
N LEU A 157 7.61 -10.34 -3.31
CA LEU A 157 6.43 -9.68 -2.74
C LEU A 157 6.46 -8.16 -2.97
N SER A 158 7.64 -7.54 -2.87
CA SER A 158 7.76 -6.10 -3.10
C SER A 158 7.46 -5.73 -4.55
N GLN A 159 7.92 -6.56 -5.50
CA GLN A 159 7.66 -6.36 -6.93
C GLN A 159 6.18 -6.60 -7.25
N HIS A 160 5.58 -7.65 -6.68
CA HIS A 160 4.16 -7.95 -6.83
C HIS A 160 3.29 -6.77 -6.39
N MET A 161 3.41 -6.37 -5.12
CA MET A 161 2.64 -5.25 -4.57
C MET A 161 2.88 -3.95 -5.35
N ALA A 162 4.10 -3.72 -5.87
CA ALA A 162 4.37 -2.54 -6.71
C ALA A 162 3.64 -2.60 -8.06
N LYS A 163 3.49 -3.78 -8.67
CA LYS A 163 2.68 -3.94 -9.88
C LYS A 163 1.20 -3.67 -9.61
N GLU A 164 0.67 -4.15 -8.49
CA GLU A 164 -0.71 -3.89 -8.11
C GLU A 164 -0.97 -2.39 -7.89
N GLU A 165 -0.08 -1.72 -7.17
CA GLU A 165 -0.15 -0.28 -6.96
C GLU A 165 -0.11 0.52 -8.26
N GLN A 166 0.66 0.05 -9.25
CA GLN A 166 0.81 0.71 -10.55
C GLN A 166 -0.31 0.37 -11.55
N GLN A 167 -0.94 -0.79 -11.44
CA GLN A 167 -1.83 -1.31 -12.48
C GLN A 167 -3.25 -1.58 -11.95
N VAL A 168 -3.38 -2.22 -10.80
CA VAL A 168 -4.67 -2.60 -10.21
C VAL A 168 -5.34 -1.40 -9.56
N PHE A 169 -4.62 -0.66 -8.72
CA PHE A 169 -5.23 0.44 -7.95
C PHE A 169 -5.78 1.56 -8.85
N PRO A 170 -5.08 2.01 -9.91
CA PRO A 170 -5.64 2.98 -10.84
C PRO A 170 -6.92 2.48 -11.52
N LEU A 171 -6.99 1.21 -11.89
CA LEU A 171 -8.20 0.63 -12.48
C LEU A 171 -9.36 0.58 -11.46
N LEU A 172 -9.09 0.28 -10.19
CA LEU A 172 -10.11 0.32 -9.14
C LEU A 172 -10.63 1.75 -8.94
N ILE A 173 -9.74 2.75 -8.97
CA ILE A 173 -10.10 4.17 -8.88
C ILE A 173 -10.94 4.60 -10.08
N GLU A 174 -10.53 4.22 -11.30
CA GLU A 174 -11.18 4.63 -12.54
C GLU A 174 -12.53 3.94 -12.74
N LYS A 175 -12.60 2.63 -12.44
CA LYS A 175 -13.75 1.80 -12.83
C LYS A 175 -14.82 1.71 -11.77
N PHE A 176 -14.55 2.01 -10.50
CA PHE A 176 -15.51 1.81 -9.40
C PHE A 176 -15.84 3.12 -8.69
N SER A 177 -17.12 3.31 -8.34
CA SER A 177 -17.52 4.45 -7.51
C SER A 177 -16.93 4.34 -6.10
N VAL A 178 -16.90 5.44 -5.35
CA VAL A 178 -16.45 5.45 -3.96
C VAL A 178 -17.23 4.44 -3.11
N GLU A 179 -18.54 4.30 -3.31
CA GLU A 179 -19.38 3.33 -2.61
C GLU A 179 -19.07 1.88 -2.99
N GLU A 180 -18.69 1.64 -4.24
CA GLU A 180 -18.28 0.31 -4.68
C GLU A 180 -16.91 -0.06 -4.12
N GLN A 181 -15.95 0.87 -4.13
CA GLN A 181 -14.64 0.69 -3.50
C GLN A 181 -14.79 0.41 -1.99
N ALA A 182 -15.66 1.16 -1.31
CA ALA A 182 -16.04 0.91 0.08
C ALA A 182 -16.52 -0.53 0.31
N SER A 183 -17.41 -0.99 -0.57
CA SER A 183 -17.98 -2.34 -0.50
C SER A 183 -16.91 -3.40 -0.77
N LEU A 184 -15.95 -3.15 -1.66
CA LEU A 184 -14.83 -4.06 -1.92
C LEU A 184 -13.93 -4.19 -0.70
N ILE A 185 -13.54 -3.06 -0.09
CA ILE A 185 -12.72 -3.05 1.14
C ILE A 185 -13.42 -3.79 2.27
N TRP A 186 -14.73 -3.58 2.43
CA TRP A 186 -15.52 -4.31 3.43
C TRP A 186 -15.52 -5.82 3.17
N GLN A 187 -15.80 -6.24 1.93
CA GLN A 187 -15.80 -7.65 1.56
C GLN A 187 -14.42 -8.28 1.79
N PHE A 188 -13.36 -7.60 1.36
CA PHE A 188 -11.97 -8.01 1.60
C PHE A 188 -11.71 -8.27 3.08
N ILE A 189 -12.10 -7.33 3.95
CA ILE A 189 -11.86 -7.48 5.39
C ILE A 189 -12.72 -8.59 5.99
N CYS A 190 -13.95 -8.78 5.50
CA CYS A 190 -14.80 -9.91 5.90
C CYS A 190 -14.27 -11.27 5.46
N SER A 191 -13.39 -11.34 4.45
CA SER A 191 -12.71 -12.57 4.05
C SER A 191 -11.61 -13.00 5.03
N ILE A 192 -11.18 -12.09 5.93
CA ILE A 192 -10.13 -12.36 6.91
C ILE A 192 -10.77 -12.86 8.22
N PRO A 193 -10.28 -13.97 8.80
CA PRO A 193 -10.77 -14.46 10.09
C PRO A 193 -10.64 -13.41 11.21
N VAL A 194 -11.68 -13.29 12.05
CA VAL A 194 -11.74 -12.27 13.11
C VAL A 194 -10.58 -12.38 14.10
N ASN A 195 -10.13 -13.59 14.44
CA ASN A 195 -8.96 -13.79 15.30
C ASN A 195 -7.67 -13.24 14.66
N MET A 196 -7.54 -13.35 13.34
CA MET A 196 -6.41 -12.77 12.62
C MET A 196 -6.51 -11.24 12.57
N LEU A 197 -7.70 -10.69 12.36
CA LEU A 197 -7.91 -9.23 12.38
C LEU A 197 -7.52 -8.60 13.72
N ALA A 198 -7.79 -9.29 14.84
CA ALA A 198 -7.43 -8.82 16.17
C ALA A 198 -5.91 -8.65 16.38
N GLU A 199 -5.09 -9.46 15.69
CA GLU A 199 -3.63 -9.33 15.71
C GLU A 199 -3.10 -8.40 14.61
N PHE A 200 -3.72 -8.46 13.43
CA PHE A 200 -3.34 -7.69 12.25
C PHE A 200 -3.48 -6.18 12.44
N LEU A 201 -4.57 -5.71 13.07
CA LEU A 201 -4.84 -4.27 13.15
C LEU A 201 -3.88 -3.51 14.08
N PRO A 202 -3.57 -3.99 15.30
CA PRO A 202 -2.52 -3.38 16.11
C PRO A 202 -1.15 -3.41 15.42
N TRP A 203 -0.84 -4.49 14.71
CA TRP A 203 0.40 -4.62 13.95
C TRP A 203 0.47 -3.62 12.78
N LEU A 204 -0.60 -3.48 12.01
CA LEU A 204 -0.71 -2.50 10.92
C LEU A 204 -0.53 -1.07 11.46
N SER A 205 -1.21 -0.76 12.56
CA SER A 205 -1.09 0.53 13.25
C SER A 205 0.35 0.83 13.68
N SER A 206 1.06 -0.15 14.23
CA SER A 206 2.47 0.02 14.61
C SER A 206 3.44 0.17 13.43
N SER A 207 3.01 -0.21 12.22
CA SER A 207 3.83 -0.22 11.01
C SER A 207 3.75 1.06 10.19
N ILE A 208 2.89 2.00 10.58
CA ILE A 208 2.67 3.28 9.91
C ILE A 208 2.91 4.46 10.86
N LEU A 209 3.27 5.62 10.31
CA LEU A 209 3.51 6.83 11.11
C LEU A 209 2.19 7.38 11.67
N PRO A 210 2.21 8.13 12.79
CA PRO A 210 0.98 8.73 13.34
C PRO A 210 0.20 9.59 12.34
N VAL A 211 0.90 10.35 11.49
CA VAL A 211 0.27 11.14 10.42
C VAL A 211 -0.40 10.27 9.36
N GLU A 212 0.22 9.14 9.01
CA GLU A 212 -0.32 8.16 8.07
C GLU A 212 -1.50 7.41 8.67
N TYR A 213 -1.48 7.13 9.98
CA TYR A 213 -2.62 6.56 10.69
C TYR A 213 -3.81 7.52 10.67
N GLN A 214 -3.59 8.82 10.87
CA GLN A 214 -4.66 9.82 10.71
C GLN A 214 -5.20 9.86 9.27
N ASP A 215 -4.32 9.80 8.27
CA ASP A 215 -4.73 9.73 6.86
C ASP A 215 -5.50 8.44 6.53
N MET A 216 -5.08 7.30 7.08
CA MET A 216 -5.81 6.03 6.98
C MET A 216 -7.20 6.15 7.61
N LEU A 217 -7.33 6.80 8.78
CA LEU A 217 -8.64 7.04 9.40
C LEU A 217 -9.54 7.98 8.58
N LYS A 218 -8.97 8.92 7.83
CA LYS A 218 -9.75 9.77 6.90
C LYS A 218 -10.38 8.94 5.77
N LEU A 219 -9.72 7.87 5.31
CA LEU A 219 -10.31 6.90 4.38
C LEU A 219 -11.49 6.12 4.97
N PHE A 220 -11.78 6.27 6.26
CA PHE A 220 -12.94 5.65 6.93
C PHE A 220 -13.97 6.67 7.41
N SER A 221 -13.76 7.96 7.12
CA SER A 221 -14.58 9.01 7.70
C SER A 221 -16.02 8.99 7.15
N PRO A 222 -17.02 9.44 7.94
CA PRO A 222 -18.46 9.31 7.61
C PRO A 222 -18.95 10.10 6.37
N GLY A 223 -18.05 10.72 5.61
CA GLY A 223 -18.38 11.54 4.44
C GLY A 223 -19.03 10.77 3.28
N TRP A 224 -19.03 9.44 3.33
CA TRP A 224 -19.57 8.62 2.23
C TRP A 224 -21.10 8.57 2.32
N LYS A 225 -21.79 9.08 1.29
CA LYS A 225 -23.26 9.20 1.27
C LYS A 225 -23.91 7.87 0.84
N GLY A 226 -23.87 6.87 1.71
CA GLY A 226 -24.59 5.61 1.52
C GLY A 226 -24.80 4.85 2.83
N ARG A 227 -26.06 4.55 3.19
CA ARG A 227 -26.41 3.92 4.50
C ARG A 227 -25.67 2.60 4.77
N ARG A 228 -25.41 1.80 3.73
CA ARG A 228 -24.71 0.50 3.84
C ARG A 228 -23.19 0.69 4.02
N ALA A 229 -22.58 1.55 3.20
CA ALA A 229 -21.17 1.91 3.33
C ALA A 229 -20.89 2.56 4.70
N GLN A 230 -21.75 3.46 5.16
CA GLN A 230 -21.61 4.08 6.50
C GLN A 230 -21.67 3.07 7.64
N MET A 231 -22.52 2.04 7.56
CA MET A 231 -22.56 0.99 8.60
C MET A 231 -21.29 0.13 8.56
N GLN A 232 -20.84 -0.27 7.37
CA GLN A 232 -19.64 -1.09 7.19
C GLN A 232 -18.38 -0.36 7.65
N LEU A 233 -18.25 0.93 7.31
CA LEU A 233 -17.14 1.77 7.78
C LEU A 233 -17.20 2.07 9.26
N LYS A 234 -18.39 2.27 9.83
CA LYS A 234 -18.52 2.41 11.30
C LYS A 234 -18.05 1.15 12.02
N VAL A 235 -18.37 -0.03 11.50
CA VAL A 235 -17.86 -1.28 12.07
C VAL A 235 -16.35 -1.36 11.90
N MET A 236 -15.81 -1.05 10.72
CA MET A 236 -14.35 -0.99 10.51
C MET A 236 -13.67 -0.02 11.47
N TRP A 237 -14.25 1.17 11.64
CA TRP A 237 -13.76 2.24 12.51
C TRP A 237 -13.79 1.83 14.00
N ILE A 238 -14.78 1.04 14.40
CA ILE A 238 -14.83 0.43 15.74
C ILE A 238 -13.74 -0.62 15.90
N ILE A 239 -13.50 -1.46 14.89
CA ILE A 239 -12.47 -2.51 14.94
C ILE A 239 -11.05 -1.88 14.95
N LEU A 240 -10.83 -0.78 14.22
CA LEU A 240 -9.55 -0.06 14.13
C LEU A 240 -9.19 0.82 15.35
N ARG A 241 -10.07 0.89 16.36
CA ARG A 241 -9.87 1.67 17.60
C ARG A 241 -9.31 0.85 18.77
N PHE A 242 -8.96 -0.41 18.53
CA PHE A 242 -8.18 -1.26 19.42
C PHE A 242 -6.70 -1.22 19.03
#